data_AF-A0A1V9F8L9-F1
#
_entry.id   AF-A0A1V9F8L9-F1
#
_cell.length_a   1.000
_cell.length_b   1.000
_cell.length_c   1.000
_cell.angle_alpha   90.00
_cell.angle_beta   90.00
_cell.angle_gamma   90.00
#
_symmetry.space_group_name_H-M   'P 1'
#
loop_
_entity.id
_entity.type
_entity.pdbx_description
1 polymer ?
#
loop_
_entity_poly.entity_id
_entity_poly.type
_entity_poly.pdbx_seq_one_letter_code
_entity_poly.pdbx_strand_id
1 'polypeptide(L)'
;MHAQIITYQLNDISQAEYLKQMVEPDAPILANVKGLISKVWLADKEKNAYGGFYLWESKTAMDEFMHSDLVKAVVSRPFVKNVSSADYEVNEKASLITRGLK
;
A
#
# COMPACT_ATOMS: atom_id res chain seq x y z
N MET A 1 17.05 0.76 -1.89
CA MET A 1 15.63 0.76 -1.42
C MET A 1 14.69 0.57 -2.60
N HIS A 2 13.41 0.26 -2.35
CA HIS A 2 12.42 0.09 -3.41
C HIS A 2 11.12 0.82 -3.08
N ALA A 3 10.48 1.43 -4.07
CA ALA A 3 9.21 2.12 -3.91
C ALA A 3 8.12 1.37 -4.68
N GLN A 4 6.90 1.39 -4.14
CA GLN A 4 5.76 0.76 -4.77
C GLN A 4 4.51 1.61 -4.57
N ILE A 5 3.69 1.71 -5.61
CA ILE A 5 2.34 2.27 -5.55
C ILE A 5 1.39 1.14 -5.84
N ILE A 6 0.50 0.86 -4.89
CA ILE A 6 -0.63 -0.05 -5.08
C ILE A 6 -1.89 0.81 -5.08
N THR A 7 -2.73 0.66 -6.10
CA THR A 7 -4.05 1.29 -6.15
C THR A 7 -5.13 0.25 -6.34
N TYR A 8 -6.34 0.59 -5.91
CA TYR A 8 -7.54 -0.21 -6.07
C TYR A 8 -8.76 0.70 -6.02
N GLN A 9 -9.90 0.19 -6.46
CA GLN A 9 -11.18 0.84 -6.30
C GLN A 9 -12.04 0.04 -5.32
N LEU A 10 -13.05 0.68 -4.76
CA LEU A 10 -13.99 0.08 -3.83
C LEU A 10 -15.38 -0.05 -4.45
N ASN A 11 -16.09 -1.13 -4.14
CA ASN A 11 -17.47 -1.37 -4.55
C ASN A 11 -18.35 -1.55 -3.33
N ASP A 12 -19.58 -1.00 -3.41
CA ASP A 12 -20.68 -1.32 -2.51
C ASP A 12 -20.37 -1.15 -1.02
N ILE A 13 -19.44 -0.25 -0.69
CA ILE A 13 -19.13 0.16 0.68
C ILE A 13 -19.01 1.68 0.78
N SER A 14 -19.47 2.21 1.91
CA SER A 14 -19.29 3.60 2.30
C SER A 14 -17.85 3.86 2.76
N GLN A 15 -17.49 5.14 2.85
CA GLN A 15 -16.20 5.53 3.41
C GLN A 15 -16.03 5.06 4.87
N ALA A 16 -17.09 5.07 5.68
CA ALA A 16 -17.02 4.62 7.06
C ALA A 16 -16.74 3.12 7.14
N GLU A 17 -17.36 2.33 6.25
CA GLU A 17 -17.10 0.91 6.13
C GLU A 17 -15.70 0.62 5.63
N TYR A 18 -15.18 1.37 4.66
CA TYR A 18 -13.77 1.26 4.24
C TYR A 18 -12.81 1.48 5.42
N LEU A 19 -13.01 2.53 6.21
CA LEU A 19 -12.17 2.79 7.37
C LEU A 19 -12.21 1.64 8.38
N LYS A 20 -13.42 1.17 8.72
CA LYS A 20 -13.63 0.15 9.74
C LYS A 20 -13.22 -1.26 9.30
N GLN A 21 -13.49 -1.63 8.05
CA GLN A 21 -13.30 -3.00 7.54
C GLN A 21 -11.92 -3.23 6.93
N MET A 22 -11.21 -2.16 6.55
CA MET A 22 -9.92 -2.26 5.86
C MET A 22 -8.83 -1.46 6.57
N VAL A 23 -9.02 -0.16 6.81
CA VAL A 23 -7.92 0.67 7.33
C VAL A 23 -7.57 0.36 8.79
N GLU A 24 -8.56 0.36 9.68
CA GLU A 24 -8.39 0.10 11.12
C GLU A 24 -7.73 -1.26 11.41
N PRO A 25 -8.17 -2.40 10.82
CA PRO A 25 -7.53 -3.68 11.07
C PRO A 25 -6.19 -3.85 10.35
N ASP A 26 -6.04 -3.34 9.12
CA ASP A 26 -4.84 -3.62 8.33
C ASP A 26 -3.67 -2.73 8.70
N ALA A 27 -3.91 -1.47 9.11
CA ALA A 27 -2.82 -0.52 9.37
C ALA A 27 -1.84 -1.00 10.46
N PRO A 28 -2.29 -1.52 11.63
CA PRO A 28 -1.38 -2.08 12.64
C PRO A 28 -0.63 -3.32 12.16
N ILE A 29 -1.26 -4.17 11.35
CA ILE A 29 -0.60 -5.37 10.79
C ILE A 29 0.49 -4.96 9.80
N LEU A 30 0.16 -4.04 8.88
CA LEU A 30 1.08 -3.51 7.89
C LEU A 30 2.28 -2.81 8.54
N ALA A 31 2.06 -2.09 9.64
CA ALA A 31 3.14 -1.43 10.39
C ALA A 31 4.20 -2.41 10.93
N ASN A 32 3.88 -3.71 11.00
CA ASN A 32 4.79 -4.77 11.46
C ASN A 32 5.34 -5.65 10.31
N VAL A 33 5.06 -5.31 9.05
CA VAL A 33 5.61 -6.06 7.91
C VAL A 33 7.12 -5.87 7.85
N LYS A 34 7.85 -6.99 7.89
CA LYS A 34 9.31 -6.99 7.80
C LYS A 34 9.77 -6.34 6.49
N GLY A 35 10.72 -5.42 6.60
CA GLY A 35 11.31 -4.72 5.46
C GLY A 35 10.44 -3.59 4.88
N LEU A 36 9.23 -3.37 5.40
CA LEU A 36 8.46 -2.15 5.12
C LEU A 36 8.97 -1.01 5.98
N ILE A 37 9.41 0.07 5.35
CA ILE A 37 9.90 1.27 6.05
C ILE A 37 8.73 2.21 6.35
N SER A 38 7.88 2.45 5.36
CA SER A 38 6.66 3.22 5.56
C SER A 38 5.61 2.93 4.51
N LYS A 39 4.35 3.17 4.88
CA LYS A 39 3.21 3.21 3.97
C LYS A 39 2.46 4.52 4.17
N VAL A 40 2.22 5.25 3.08
CA VAL A 40 1.31 6.39 3.04
C VAL A 40 0.00 5.93 2.40
N TRP A 41 -1.11 6.01 3.12
CA TRP A 41 -2.43 5.67 2.60
C TRP A 41 -2.92 6.74 1.62
N LEU A 42 -3.46 6.30 0.48
CA LEU A 42 -3.97 7.16 -0.58
C LEU A 42 -5.49 7.00 -0.69
N ALA A 43 -6.22 8.10 -0.83
CA ALA A 43 -7.67 8.07 -1.02
C ALA A 43 -8.14 9.29 -1.82
N ASP A 44 -8.81 9.03 -2.93
CA ASP A 44 -9.58 9.97 -3.75
C ASP A 44 -11.01 9.42 -3.86
N LYS A 45 -11.90 10.00 -3.06
CA LYS A 45 -13.30 9.55 -2.97
C LYS A 45 -14.09 9.88 -4.24
N GLU A 46 -13.78 10.99 -4.89
CA GLU A 46 -14.50 11.44 -6.09
C GLU A 46 -14.21 10.52 -7.27
N LYS A 47 -12.97 10.06 -7.39
CA LYS A 47 -12.54 9.14 -8.47
C LYS A 47 -12.63 7.66 -8.09
N ASN A 48 -13.09 7.35 -6.87
CA ASN A 48 -13.09 6.01 -6.31
C ASN A 48 -11.71 5.33 -6.47
N ALA A 49 -10.66 6.02 -6.06
CA ALA A 49 -9.28 5.54 -6.16
C ALA A 49 -8.64 5.55 -4.78
N TYR A 50 -8.25 4.37 -4.32
CA TYR A 50 -7.66 4.14 -3.01
C TYR A 50 -6.33 3.42 -3.19
N GLY A 51 -5.47 3.43 -2.17
CA GLY A 51 -4.17 2.80 -2.34
C GLY A 51 -3.20 3.03 -1.21
N GLY A 52 -1.93 2.75 -1.53
CA GLY A 52 -0.81 3.09 -0.70
C GLY A 52 0.44 3.36 -1.53
N PHE A 53 1.23 4.33 -1.08
CA PHE A 53 2.64 4.45 -1.46
C PHE A 53 3.47 3.75 -0.38
N TYR A 54 4.33 2.82 -0.80
CA TYR A 54 5.13 1.98 0.07
C TYR A 54 6.61 2.26 -0.20
N LEU A 55 7.39 2.34 0.87
CA LEU A 55 8.83 2.39 0.83
C LEU A 55 9.38 1.14 1.51
N TRP A 56 10.21 0.40 0.79
CA TRP A 56 10.78 -0.88 1.20
C TRP A 56 12.29 -0.79 1.35
N GLU A 57 12.84 -1.56 2.28
CA GLU A 57 14.30 -1.72 2.44
C GLU A 57 14.94 -2.27 1.16
N SER A 58 14.26 -3.22 0.49
CA SER A 58 14.75 -3.86 -0.73
C SER A 58 13.60 -4.34 -1.62
N LYS A 59 13.93 -4.63 -2.89
CA LYS A 59 12.99 -5.29 -3.81
C LYS A 59 12.55 -6.66 -3.30
N THR A 60 13.46 -7.42 -2.68
CA THR A 60 13.13 -8.73 -2.09
C THR A 60 12.06 -8.62 -1.01
N ALA A 61 12.16 -7.64 -0.10
CA ALA A 61 11.15 -7.44 0.94
C ALA A 61 9.76 -7.09 0.35
N MET A 62 9.74 -6.26 -0.70
CA MET A 62 8.50 -5.98 -1.45
C MET A 62 7.94 -7.26 -2.08
N ASP A 63 8.78 -8.05 -2.76
CA ASP A 63 8.34 -9.27 -3.44
C ASP A 63 7.80 -10.28 -2.42
N GLU A 64 8.46 -10.47 -1.28
CA GLU A 64 7.95 -11.32 -0.18
C GLU A 64 6.58 -10.86 0.33
N PHE A 65 6.39 -9.55 0.52
CA PHE A 65 5.10 -8.98 0.89
C PHE A 65 4.03 -9.25 -0.18
N MET A 66 4.35 -9.06 -1.46
CA MET A 66 3.40 -9.27 -2.56
C MET A 66 2.96 -10.72 -2.73
N HIS A 67 3.77 -11.69 -2.30
CA HIS A 67 3.42 -13.12 -2.29
C HIS A 67 2.78 -13.60 -0.98
N SER A 68 2.66 -12.73 0.02
CA SER A 68 2.13 -13.06 1.34
C SER A 68 0.62 -13.32 1.34
N ASP A 69 0.16 -14.07 2.34
CA ASP A 69 -1.27 -14.32 2.54
C ASP A 69 -2.02 -13.04 2.96
N LEU A 70 -1.32 -12.03 3.49
CA LEU A 70 -1.89 -10.71 3.78
C LEU A 70 -2.39 -10.04 2.50
N VAL A 71 -1.57 -10.02 1.44
CA VAL A 71 -1.98 -9.45 0.15
C VAL A 71 -3.12 -10.26 -0.46
N LYS A 72 -3.03 -11.60 -0.43
CA LYS A 72 -4.12 -12.47 -0.91
C LYS A 72 -5.44 -12.20 -0.21
N ALA A 73 -5.43 -12.07 1.12
CA ALA A 73 -6.62 -11.80 1.92
C ALA A 73 -7.25 -10.43 1.61
N VAL A 74 -6.43 -9.41 1.36
CA VAL A 74 -6.91 -8.07 1.01
C VAL A 74 -7.53 -8.06 -0.39
N VAL A 75 -6.87 -8.63 -1.40
CA VAL A 75 -7.38 -8.63 -2.78
C VAL A 75 -8.58 -9.55 -2.98
N SER A 76 -8.77 -10.55 -2.10
CA SER A 76 -9.95 -11.43 -2.12
C SER A 76 -11.20 -10.79 -1.52
N ARG A 77 -11.11 -9.59 -0.92
CA ARG A 77 -12.29 -8.92 -0.34
C ARG A 77 -13.26 -8.56 -1.46
N PRO A 78 -14.57 -8.86 -1.34
CA PRO A 78 -15.53 -8.69 -2.43
C PRO A 78 -15.71 -7.24 -2.86
N PHE A 79 -15.42 -6.29 -1.97
CA PHE A 79 -15.50 -4.86 -2.23
C PHE A 79 -14.22 -4.26 -2.84
N VAL A 80 -13.14 -5.04 -3.01
CA VAL A 80 -11.89 -4.57 -3.62
C VAL A 80 -11.86 -4.98 -5.09
N LYS A 81 -11.60 -4.03 -5.99
CA LYS A 81 -11.51 -4.29 -7.43
C LYS A 81 -10.42 -3.46 -8.09
N ASN A 82 -10.11 -3.80 -9.35
CA ASN A 82 -9.21 -3.03 -10.21
C ASN A 82 -7.86 -2.73 -9.53
N VAL A 83 -7.33 -3.75 -8.86
CA VAL A 83 -6.04 -3.65 -8.16
C VAL A 83 -4.94 -3.50 -9.20
N SER A 84 -4.07 -2.52 -8.99
CA SER A 84 -2.86 -2.33 -9.79
C SER A 84 -1.66 -2.09 -8.88
N SER A 85 -0.48 -2.49 -9.34
CA SER A 85 0.79 -2.27 -8.65
C SER A 85 1.81 -1.79 -9.67
N ALA A 86 2.54 -0.74 -9.31
CA ALA A 86 3.72 -0.28 -10.03
C ALA A 86 4.85 -0.06 -9.02
N ASP A 87 6.08 -0.40 -9.41
CA ASP A 87 7.24 -0.34 -8.54
C ASP A 87 8.46 0.27 -9.24
N TYR A 88 9.35 0.84 -8.42
CA TYR A 88 10.46 1.66 -8.89
C TYR A 88 11.65 1.50 -7.96
N GLU A 89 12.86 1.47 -8.54
CA GLU A 89 14.06 1.72 -7.76
C GLU A 89 14.04 3.15 -7.21
N VAL A 90 14.43 3.31 -5.94
CA VAL A 90 14.46 4.63 -5.31
C VAL A 90 15.76 5.34 -5.70
N ASN A 91 15.65 6.57 -6.24
CA ASN A 91 16.79 7.46 -6.36
C ASN A 91 17.14 8.06 -4.99
N GLU A 92 17.93 7.32 -4.21
CA GLU A 92 18.20 7.65 -2.80
C GLU A 92 18.83 9.04 -2.64
N LYS A 93 19.79 9.41 -3.50
CA LYS A 93 20.46 10.71 -3.43
C LYS A 93 19.47 11.88 -3.59
N ALA A 94 18.60 11.82 -4.58
CA ALA A 94 17.60 12.86 -4.81
C ALA A 94 16.56 12.89 -3.68
N SER A 95 16.12 11.71 -3.22
CA SER A 95 15.12 11.58 -2.17
C SER A 95 15.63 12.07 -0.80
N LEU A 96 16.91 11.94 -0.50
CA LEU A 96 17.52 12.55 0.69
C LEU A 96 17.44 14.09 0.64
N ILE A 97 17.74 14.70 -0.51
CA ILE A 97 17.67 16.17 -0.69
C ILE A 97 16.22 16.68 -0.51
N THR A 98 15.24 15.90 -0.98
CA THR A 98 13.81 16.28 -0.93
C THR A 98 13.07 15.75 0.29
N ARG A 99 13.77 15.15 1.27
CA ARG A 99 13.22 14.62 2.54
C ARG A 99 12.23 13.46 2.36
N GLY A 100 12.34 12.72 1.25
CA GLY A 100 11.59 11.49 1.02
C GLY A 100 12.16 10.29 1.78
N LEU A 101 13.43 10.35 2.17
CA LEU A 101 14.11 9.39 3.04
C LEU A 101 14.54 10.11 4.33
N LYS A 102 14.55 9.39 5.45
CA LYS A 102 15.02 9.88 6.75
C LYS A 102 16.36 9.23 7.09
#